data_AF-A0A3M8P5M8-F1
#
_entry.id   AF-A0A3M8P5M8-F1
#
_cell.length_a   1.000
_cell.length_b   1.000
_cell.length_c   1.000
_cell.angle_alpha   90.00
_cell.angle_beta   90.00
_cell.angle_gamma   90.00
#
_symmetry.space_group_name_H-M   'P 1'
#
loop_
_entity.id
_entity.type
_entity.pdbx_description
1 polymer ?
#
loop_
_entity_poly.entity_id
_entity_poly.type
_entity_poly.pdbx_seq_one_letter_code
_entity_poly.pdbx_strand_id
1 'polypeptide(L)'
;MYTAILYAHIMSAVLSIGPFFVLVPMVKKMAIAEGAVLRTHIATFKSATRLVKHAGHLLVTTGVLLIWQSSWSWTASWIVLTLAVMLGSVFFLARAFTPVLRKFDDVQEDQLQLVRKLNRSLWIYIFLLMLMLWFMVDKPMLW
;
A
#
# COMPACT_ATOMS: atom_id res chain seq x y z
N MET A 1 -4.34 -26.76 -7.58
CA MET A 1 -3.73 -25.94 -6.52
C MET A 1 -3.31 -24.57 -7.03
N TYR A 2 -2.56 -24.48 -8.13
CA TYR A 2 -2.13 -23.22 -8.77
C TYR A 2 -3.25 -22.17 -8.92
N THR A 3 -4.40 -22.52 -9.52
CA THR A 3 -5.52 -21.58 -9.74
C THR A 3 -6.06 -20.95 -8.46
N ALA A 4 -6.10 -21.70 -7.36
CA ALA A 4 -6.56 -21.19 -6.06
C ALA A 4 -5.56 -20.16 -5.49
N ILE A 5 -4.25 -20.43 -5.63
CA ILE A 5 -3.19 -19.51 -5.20
C ILE A 5 -3.19 -18.27 -6.09
N LEU A 6 -3.40 -18.42 -7.39
CA LEU A 6 -3.52 -17.30 -8.33
C LEU A 6 -4.71 -16.41 -7.97
N TYR A 7 -5.87 -17.00 -7.68
CA TYR A 7 -7.03 -16.25 -7.23
C TYR A 7 -6.76 -15.53 -5.90
N ALA A 8 -6.17 -16.21 -4.92
CA ALA A 8 -5.77 -15.61 -3.65
C ALA A 8 -4.78 -14.45 -3.84
N HIS A 9 -3.83 -14.59 -4.77
CA HIS A 9 -2.86 -13.57 -5.12
C HIS A 9 -3.56 -12.33 -5.69
N ILE A 10 -4.43 -12.49 -6.69
CA ILE A 10 -5.19 -11.39 -7.28
C ILE A 10 -6.06 -10.70 -6.21
N MET A 11 -6.76 -11.48 -5.38
CA MET A 11 -7.58 -10.95 -4.29
C MET A 11 -6.74 -10.15 -3.29
N SER A 12 -5.56 -10.65 -2.93
CA SER A 12 -4.65 -9.95 -2.03
C SER A 12 -4.10 -8.65 -2.63
N ALA A 13 -3.91 -8.59 -3.95
CA ALA A 13 -3.53 -7.37 -4.66
C ALA A 13 -4.65 -6.33 -4.57
N VAL A 14 -5.89 -6.73 -4.85
CA VAL A 14 -7.07 -5.86 -4.74
C VAL A 14 -7.24 -5.33 -3.32
N LEU A 15 -7.09 -6.18 -2.31
CA LEU A 15 -7.18 -5.79 -0.89
C LEU A 15 -6.03 -4.88 -0.44
N SER A 16 -4.85 -4.99 -1.05
CA SER A 16 -3.69 -4.15 -0.75
C SER A 16 -3.82 -2.76 -1.39
N ILE A 17 -4.40 -2.66 -2.59
CA ILE A 17 -4.48 -1.41 -3.36
C ILE A 17 -5.76 -0.64 -3.07
N GLY A 18 -6.91 -1.33 -3.08
CA GLY A 18 -8.25 -0.73 -3.03
C GLY A 18 -8.47 0.26 -1.87
N PRO A 19 -8.13 -0.08 -0.61
CA PRO A 19 -8.37 0.81 0.52
C PRO A 19 -7.72 2.21 0.37
N PHE A 20 -6.58 2.33 -0.29
CA PHE A 20 -5.90 3.63 -0.41
C PHE A 20 -6.68 4.65 -1.25
N PHE A 21 -7.41 4.20 -2.28
CA PHE A 21 -8.27 5.10 -3.05
C PHE A 21 -9.39 5.69 -2.20
N VAL A 22 -9.92 4.91 -1.25
CA VAL A 22 -10.92 5.39 -0.27
C VAL A 22 -10.29 6.33 0.76
N LEU A 23 -9.02 6.12 1.11
CA LEU A 23 -8.29 7.00 2.02
C LEU A 23 -8.05 8.39 1.42
N VAL A 24 -7.96 8.55 0.09
CA VAL A 24 -7.73 9.86 -0.56
C VAL A 24 -8.79 10.91 -0.18
N PRO A 25 -10.10 10.68 -0.41
CA PRO A 25 -11.13 11.61 0.01
C PRO A 25 -11.21 11.71 1.55
N MET A 26 -10.87 10.66 2.29
CA MET A 26 -10.87 10.70 3.76
C MET A 26 -9.81 11.64 4.32
N VAL A 27 -8.59 11.63 3.76
CA VAL A 27 -7.52 12.57 4.14
C VAL A 27 -7.93 14.02 3.88
N LYS A 28 -8.67 14.29 2.80
CA LYS A 28 -9.24 15.63 2.58
C LYS A 28 -10.25 16.03 3.65
N LYS A 29 -11.10 15.10 4.09
CA LYS A 29 -12.05 15.33 5.21
C LYS A 29 -11.33 15.56 6.55
N MET A 30 -10.15 14.98 6.75
CA MET A 30 -9.32 15.25 7.93
C MET A 30 -8.80 16.69 7.98
N ALA A 31 -8.83 17.48 6.89
CA ALA A 31 -8.43 18.89 6.92
C ALA A 31 -9.44 19.79 7.66
N ILE A 32 -10.71 19.39 7.67
CA ILE A 32 -11.83 20.18 8.21
C ILE A 32 -12.48 19.53 9.44
N ALA A 33 -12.07 18.30 9.78
CA ALA A 33 -12.60 17.57 10.93
C ALA A 33 -11.90 18.00 12.21
N GLU A 34 -12.68 18.13 13.29
CA GLU A 34 -12.17 18.51 14.61
C GLU A 34 -12.59 17.48 15.68
N GLY A 35 -11.87 17.48 16.80
CA GLY A 35 -12.22 16.69 17.99
C GLY A 35 -12.46 15.20 17.70
N ALA A 36 -13.63 14.71 18.09
CA ALA A 36 -14.01 13.30 17.97
C ALA A 36 -14.10 12.81 16.51
N VAL A 37 -14.50 13.67 15.58
CA VAL A 37 -14.62 13.32 14.15
C VAL A 37 -13.24 13.09 13.54
N LEU A 38 -12.27 13.95 13.86
CA LEU A 38 -10.88 13.78 13.43
C LEU A 38 -10.29 12.47 13.96
N ARG A 39 -10.48 12.17 15.26
CA ARG A 39 -10.01 10.91 15.87
C ARG A 39 -10.62 9.69 15.18
N THR A 40 -11.89 9.76 14.79
CA THR A 40 -12.57 8.68 14.06
C THR A 40 -11.96 8.47 12.68
N HIS A 41 -11.68 9.54 11.93
CA HIS A 41 -10.99 9.43 10.64
C HIS A 41 -9.58 8.85 10.79
N ILE A 42 -8.81 9.27 11.80
CA ILE A 42 -7.48 8.73 12.08
C ILE A 42 -7.56 7.22 12.42
N ALA A 43 -8.52 6.82 13.24
CA ALA A 43 -8.73 5.41 13.59
C ALA A 43 -9.05 4.57 12.35
N THR A 44 -9.96 5.04 11.49
CA THR A 44 -10.28 4.39 10.21
C THR A 44 -9.05 4.30 9.30
N PHE A 45 -8.22 5.34 9.25
CA PHE A 45 -6.98 5.33 8.48
C PHE A 45 -5.99 4.28 9.00
N LYS A 46 -5.80 4.21 10.32
CA LYS A 46 -4.94 3.21 10.97
C LYS A 46 -5.46 1.78 10.71
N SER A 47 -6.77 1.57 10.75
CA SER A 47 -7.39 0.27 10.45
C SER A 47 -7.20 -0.14 8.98
N ALA A 48 -7.44 0.77 8.03
CA ALA A 48 -7.25 0.51 6.61
C ALA A 48 -5.77 0.21 6.28
N THR A 49 -4.83 0.96 6.84
CA THR A 49 -3.39 0.70 6.64
C THR A 49 -2.93 -0.62 7.26
N ARG A 50 -3.52 -1.05 8.38
CA ARG A 50 -3.27 -2.38 8.96
C ARG A 50 -3.79 -3.49 8.05
N LEU A 51 -5.02 -3.36 7.53
CA LEU A 51 -5.61 -4.31 6.58
C LEU A 51 -4.71 -4.47 5.35
N VAL A 52 -4.30 -3.35 4.74
CA VAL A 52 -3.37 -3.34 3.62
C VAL A 52 -2.09 -4.09 3.95
N LYS A 53 -1.49 -3.85 5.12
CA LYS A 53 -0.24 -4.53 5.50
C LYS A 53 -0.40 -6.05 5.51
N HIS A 54 -1.53 -6.54 5.99
CA HIS A 54 -1.82 -7.98 6.03
C HIS A 54 -2.09 -8.52 4.63
N ALA A 55 -2.86 -7.79 3.82
CA ALA A 55 -3.08 -8.12 2.41
C ALA A 55 -1.77 -8.11 1.60
N GLY A 56 -0.87 -7.17 1.89
CA GLY A 56 0.45 -7.08 1.30
C GLY A 56 1.33 -8.29 1.64
N HIS A 57 1.35 -8.75 2.90
CA HIS A 57 2.03 -10.00 3.25
C HIS A 57 1.42 -11.21 2.51
N LEU A 58 0.10 -11.29 2.41
CA LEU A 58 -0.57 -12.34 1.65
C LEU A 58 -0.20 -12.29 0.16
N LEU A 59 -0.09 -11.09 -0.41
CA LEU A 59 0.35 -10.87 -1.79
C LEU A 59 1.77 -11.37 -2.01
N VAL A 60 2.69 -11.06 -1.09
CA VAL A 60 4.09 -11.53 -1.18
C VAL A 60 4.16 -13.05 -1.11
N THR A 61 3.53 -13.64 -0.09
CA THR A 61 3.58 -15.10 0.15
C THR A 61 2.98 -15.87 -1.02
N THR A 62 1.82 -15.44 -1.52
CA THR A 62 1.19 -16.07 -2.68
C THR A 62 1.99 -15.84 -3.98
N GLY A 63 2.61 -14.67 -4.16
CA GLY A 63 3.47 -14.39 -5.32
C GLY A 63 4.70 -15.29 -5.36
N VAL A 64 5.38 -15.46 -4.22
CA VAL A 64 6.51 -16.40 -4.06
C VAL A 64 6.08 -17.83 -4.38
N LEU A 65 4.93 -18.28 -3.86
CA LEU A 65 4.39 -19.61 -4.15
C LEU A 65 4.06 -19.81 -5.65
N LEU A 66 3.55 -18.78 -6.32
CA LEU A 66 3.28 -18.82 -7.76
C LEU A 66 4.56 -18.91 -8.57
N ILE A 67 5.59 -18.12 -8.25
CA ILE A 67 6.88 -18.19 -8.94
C ILE A 67 7.48 -19.58 -8.76
N TRP A 68 7.44 -20.12 -7.55
CA TRP A 68 7.96 -21.47 -7.25
C TRP A 68 7.23 -22.59 -8.01
N GLN A 69 5.92 -22.45 -8.24
CA GLN A 69 5.14 -23.39 -9.05
C GLN A 69 5.23 -23.14 -10.56
N SER A 70 5.78 -21.99 -10.96
CA SER A 70 5.93 -21.63 -12.37
C SER A 70 7.29 -22.02 -12.91
N SER A 71 7.44 -21.97 -14.23
CA SER A 71 8.72 -22.14 -14.92
C SER A 71 9.53 -20.84 -15.06
N TRP A 72 9.09 -19.73 -14.44
CA TRP A 72 9.79 -18.46 -14.54
C TRP A 72 11.09 -18.46 -13.72
N SER A 73 12.17 -17.95 -14.31
CA SER A 73 13.41 -17.70 -13.58
C SER A 73 13.21 -16.58 -12.55
N TRP A 74 13.76 -16.76 -11.35
CA TRP A 74 13.82 -15.71 -10.32
C TRP A 74 14.58 -14.46 -10.76
N THR A 75 15.42 -14.58 -11.79
CA THR A 75 16.16 -13.47 -12.39
C THR A 75 15.36 -12.70 -13.45
N ALA A 76 14.13 -13.14 -13.78
CA ALA A 76 13.29 -12.46 -14.76
C ALA A 76 13.07 -10.99 -14.34
N SER A 77 13.15 -10.09 -15.33
CA SER A 77 13.25 -8.65 -15.05
C SER A 77 12.07 -8.13 -14.26
N TRP A 78 10.87 -8.51 -14.66
CA TRP A 78 9.64 -8.14 -13.96
C TRP A 78 9.58 -8.67 -12.52
N ILE A 79 10.10 -9.87 -12.23
CA ILE A 79 10.11 -10.43 -10.87
C ILE A 79 11.00 -9.60 -9.97
N VAL A 80 12.23 -9.35 -10.41
CA VAL A 80 13.21 -8.57 -9.63
C VAL A 80 12.69 -7.15 -9.40
N LEU A 81 12.14 -6.50 -10.43
CA LEU A 81 11.55 -5.17 -10.32
C LEU A 81 10.35 -5.14 -9.38
N THR A 82 9.44 -6.11 -9.47
CA THR A 82 8.30 -6.22 -8.55
C THR A 82 8.77 -6.38 -7.11
N LEU A 83 9.75 -7.24 -6.84
CA LEU A 83 10.31 -7.43 -5.50
C LEU A 83 10.98 -6.15 -4.98
N ALA A 84 11.74 -5.44 -5.82
CA ALA A 84 12.38 -4.18 -5.46
C ALA A 84 11.34 -3.10 -5.10
N VAL A 85 10.31 -2.91 -5.93
CA VAL A 85 9.22 -1.95 -5.66
C VAL A 85 8.45 -2.34 -4.41
N MET A 86 8.18 -3.63 -4.21
CA MET A 86 7.48 -4.14 -3.03
C MET A 86 8.25 -3.91 -1.73
N LEU A 87 9.56 -4.17 -1.71
CA LEU A 87 10.40 -3.87 -0.54
C LEU A 87 10.43 -2.36 -0.26
N GLY A 88 10.58 -1.56 -1.32
CA GLY A 88 10.52 -0.10 -1.23
C GLY A 88 9.18 0.41 -0.70
N SER A 89 8.07 -0.18 -1.13
CA SER A 89 6.73 0.21 -0.71
C SER A 89 6.50 -0.13 0.77
N VAL A 90 6.87 -1.32 1.24
CA VAL A 90 6.73 -1.69 2.67
C VAL A 90 7.53 -0.73 3.56
N PHE A 91 8.76 -0.40 3.18
CA PHE A 91 9.58 0.57 3.90
C PHE A 91 8.95 1.97 3.90
N PHE A 92 8.45 2.41 2.74
CA PHE A 92 7.77 3.70 2.61
C PHE A 92 6.49 3.75 3.45
N LEU A 93 5.68 2.68 3.48
CA LEU A 93 4.45 2.60 4.25
C LEU A 93 4.72 2.81 5.75
N ALA A 94 5.72 2.10 6.28
CA ALA A 94 6.11 2.21 7.68
C ALA A 94 6.63 3.61 8.03
N ARG A 95 7.48 4.19 7.16
CA ARG A 95 8.17 5.46 7.43
C ARG A 95 7.36 6.71 7.09
N ALA A 96 6.45 6.66 6.13
CA ALA A 96 5.70 7.84 5.67
C ALA A 96 4.41 8.06 6.45
N PHE A 97 3.65 6.99 6.76
CA PHE A 97 2.33 7.12 7.37
C PHE A 97 2.39 7.09 8.90
N THR A 98 3.14 6.17 9.51
CA THR A 98 3.22 6.01 10.97
C THR A 98 3.59 7.29 11.71
N PRO A 99 4.67 8.03 11.34
CA PRO A 99 5.04 9.24 12.07
C PRO A 99 4.03 10.37 11.86
N VAL A 100 3.45 10.48 10.67
CA VAL A 100 2.45 11.52 10.37
C VAL A 100 1.17 11.28 11.19
N LEU A 101 0.71 10.03 11.26
CA LEU A 101 -0.47 9.65 12.06
C LEU A 101 -0.29 9.82 13.58
N ARG A 102 0.95 9.77 14.08
CA ARG A 102 1.26 10.04 15.50
C ARG A 102 1.22 11.54 15.82
N LYS A 103 1.66 12.39 14.88
CA LYS A 103 1.67 13.85 15.06
C LYS A 103 0.27 14.47 15.11
N PHE A 104 -0.76 13.79 14.56
CA PHE A 104 -2.15 14.26 14.68
C PHE A 104 -2.70 14.21 16.11
N ASP A 105 -2.08 13.43 17.01
CA ASP A 105 -2.46 13.42 18.43
C ASP A 105 -1.76 14.54 19.23
N ASP A 106 -0.83 15.28 18.61
CA ASP A 106 -0.09 16.39 19.21
C ASP A 106 -0.76 17.72 18.92
N VAL A 107 -1.08 18.49 19.96
CA VAL A 107 -1.93 19.71 19.89
C VAL A 107 -1.19 20.88 19.21
N GLN A 108 0.14 20.80 19.08
CA GLN A 108 0.98 21.90 18.60
C GLN A 108 1.25 21.89 17.09
N GLU A 109 0.89 20.82 16.36
CA GLU A 109 1.20 20.69 14.94
C GLU A 109 0.05 21.21 14.05
N ASP A 110 0.42 21.92 12.97
CA ASP A 110 -0.53 22.42 11.98
C ASP A 110 -1.20 21.24 11.23
N GLN A 111 -2.46 20.97 11.59
CA GLN A 111 -3.29 19.92 11.00
C GLN A 111 -3.31 19.98 9.47
N LEU A 112 -3.32 21.18 8.88
CA LEU A 112 -3.36 21.36 7.43
C LEU A 112 -2.04 20.89 6.78
N GLN A 113 -0.91 21.14 7.43
CA GLN A 113 0.40 20.65 6.98
C GLN A 113 0.50 19.14 7.08
N LEU A 114 0.02 18.55 8.19
CA LEU A 114 -0.02 17.08 8.36
C LEU A 114 -0.88 16.42 7.29
N VAL A 115 -2.05 16.97 6.99
CA VAL A 115 -2.95 16.46 5.94
C VAL A 115 -2.31 16.55 4.56
N ARG A 116 -1.65 17.66 4.21
CA ARG A 116 -0.93 17.79 2.93
C ARG A 116 0.18 16.74 2.80
N LYS A 117 0.96 16.54 3.87
CA LYS A 117 2.03 15.53 3.90
C LYS A 117 1.45 14.12 3.76
N LEU A 118 0.38 13.82 4.48
CA LEU A 118 -0.32 12.52 4.41
C LEU A 118 -0.87 12.26 3.00
N ASN A 119 -1.51 13.25 2.39
CA ASN A 119 -2.06 13.15 1.04
C ASN A 119 -0.97 12.94 -0.02
N ARG A 120 0.15 13.65 0.09
CA ARG A 120 1.30 13.45 -0.81
C ARG A 120 1.87 12.05 -0.67
N SER A 121 2.09 11.58 0.56
CA SER A 121 2.55 10.22 0.84
C SER A 121 1.58 9.16 0.32
N LEU A 122 0.27 9.40 0.45
CA LEU A 122 -0.78 8.53 -0.06
C LEU A 122 -0.70 8.38 -1.58
N TRP A 123 -0.57 9.48 -2.32
CA TRP A 123 -0.43 9.44 -3.78
C TRP A 123 0.86 8.77 -4.25
N ILE A 124 1.98 9.05 -3.60
CA ILE A 124 3.25 8.36 -3.90
C ILE A 124 3.08 6.86 -3.69
N TYR A 125 2.41 6.44 -2.62
CA TYR A 125 2.19 5.04 -2.34
C TYR A 125 1.26 4.37 -3.35
N ILE A 126 0.16 5.02 -3.73
CA ILE A 126 -0.72 4.54 -4.82
C ILE A 126 0.08 4.38 -6.10
N PHE A 127 0.91 5.36 -6.46
CA PHE A 127 1.78 5.26 -7.64
C PHE A 127 2.72 4.05 -7.58
N LEU A 128 3.39 3.81 -6.44
CA LEU A 128 4.24 2.63 -6.25
C LEU A 128 3.47 1.32 -6.42
N LEU A 129 2.26 1.24 -5.87
CA LEU A 129 1.41 0.07 -6.02
C LEU A 129 0.93 -0.15 -7.45
N MET A 130 0.62 0.93 -8.18
CA MET A 130 0.26 0.86 -9.60
C MET A 130 1.44 0.41 -10.46
N LEU A 131 2.66 0.89 -10.16
CA LEU A 131 3.89 0.43 -10.80
C LEU A 131 4.12 -1.07 -10.55
N MET A 132 3.92 -1.52 -9.31
CA MET A 132 4.01 -2.94 -8.95
C MET A 132 2.99 -3.79 -9.71
N LEU A 133 1.74 -3.33 -9.80
CA LEU A 133 0.68 -4.01 -10.55
C LEU A 133 1.03 -4.07 -12.04
N TRP A 134 1.55 -3.00 -12.62
CA TRP A 134 1.98 -2.97 -14.01
C TRP A 134 3.05 -4.03 -14.29
N PHE A 135 4.09 -4.13 -13.45
CA PHE A 135 5.12 -5.18 -13.60
C PHE A 135 4.56 -6.60 -13.53
N MET A 136 3.56 -6.84 -12.68
CA MET A 136 2.91 -8.15 -12.58
C MET A 136 2.05 -8.50 -13.81
N VAL A 137 1.43 -7.51 -14.45
CA VAL A 137 0.50 -7.71 -15.57
C VAL A 137 1.24 -7.76 -16.90
N ASP A 138 2.07 -6.76 -17.18
CA ASP A 138 2.76 -6.58 -18.46
C ASP A 138 4.02 -7.45 -18.57
N LYS A 139 4.62 -7.80 -17.42
CA LYS A 139 5.83 -8.63 -17.32
C LYS A 139 6.95 -8.17 -18.26
N PRO A 140 7.41 -6.91 -18.14
CA PRO A 140 8.44 -6.37 -19.03
C PRO A 140 9.72 -7.19 -18.95
N MET A 141 10.26 -7.57 -20.12
CA MET A 141 11.54 -8.26 -20.27
C MET A 141 12.59 -7.22 -20.67
N LEU A 142 13.32 -6.71 -19.67
CA LEU A 142 14.38 -5.72 -19.90
C LEU A 142 15.74 -6.38 -20.11
N TRP A 143 15.89 -7.63 -19.66
CA TRP A 143 17.07 -8.48 -19.82
C TRP A 143 16.65 -9.95 -19.84
#